data_AF-A0A2G2XZS9-F1
#
_entry.id   AF-A0A2G2XZS9-F1
#
_cell.length_a   1.000
_cell.length_b   1.000
_cell.length_c   1.000
_cell.angle_alpha   90.00
_cell.angle_beta   90.00
_cell.angle_gamma   90.00
#
_symmetry.space_group_name_H-M   'P 1'
#
loop_
_entity.id
_entity.type
_entity.pdbx_description
1 polymer ?
#
loop_
_entity_poly.entity_id
_entity_poly.type
_entity_poly.pdbx_seq_one_letter_code
_entity_poly.pdbx_strand_id
1 'polypeptide(L)'
;MWSVVRSRSFSCSAATQQWKLRFSMLNRSLSSSSSEGIREGELLQLDEVETILRDVKADNVKVIPIPKHCHFADFMVVATGRSAWHVRNIAQALIYKAGSISSCC
;
A
#
# COMPACT_ATOMS: atom_id res chain seq x y z
N MET A 1 5.54 -39.10 44.23
CA MET A 1 5.07 -38.38 43.03
C MET A 1 5.61 -36.96 43.06
N TRP A 2 6.44 -36.55 42.11
CA TRP A 2 6.96 -35.19 42.02
C TRP A 2 6.10 -34.40 41.03
N SER A 3 5.46 -33.32 41.48
CA SER A 3 4.65 -32.43 40.64
C SER A 3 5.55 -31.46 39.89
N VAL A 4 5.60 -31.57 38.56
CA VAL A 4 6.25 -30.58 37.68
C VAL A 4 5.35 -29.35 37.58
N VAL A 5 5.69 -28.29 38.30
CA VAL A 5 5.11 -26.96 38.07
C VAL A 5 5.86 -26.33 36.92
N ARG A 6 5.29 -26.41 35.71
CA ARG A 6 5.82 -25.70 34.54
C ARG A 6 5.41 -24.23 34.64
N SER A 7 6.25 -23.41 35.27
CA SER A 7 6.13 -21.96 35.23
C SER A 7 6.18 -21.47 33.79
N ARG A 8 5.05 -20.95 33.27
CA ARG A 8 5.04 -20.16 32.04
C ARG A 8 5.32 -18.71 32.41
N SER A 9 6.59 -18.32 32.31
CA SER A 9 6.95 -16.90 32.30
C SER A 9 6.29 -16.25 31.08
N PHE A 10 5.43 -15.26 31.30
CA PHE A 10 5.00 -14.34 30.24
C PHE A 10 6.17 -13.41 29.93
N SER A 11 7.09 -13.88 29.10
CA SER A 11 8.09 -13.01 28.48
C SER A 11 7.41 -12.22 27.37
N CYS A 12 7.14 -10.94 27.63
CA CYS A 12 6.85 -9.94 26.62
C CYS A 12 8.12 -9.68 25.80
N SER A 13 8.39 -10.57 24.83
CA SER A 13 9.45 -10.38 23.84
C SER A 13 8.85 -9.74 22.59
N ALA A 14 9.35 -8.55 22.27
CA ALA A 14 9.16 -7.88 21.00
C ALA A 14 9.60 -8.80 19.84
N ALA A 15 8.65 -9.52 19.25
CA ALA A 15 8.85 -10.31 18.03
C ALA A 15 8.40 -9.50 16.81
N THR A 16 9.09 -8.40 16.54
CA THR A 16 9.23 -7.94 15.17
C THR A 16 10.13 -8.95 14.44
N GLN A 17 9.85 -9.21 13.15
CA GLN A 17 10.73 -9.86 12.13
C GLN A 17 10.25 -11.13 11.40
N GLN A 18 9.15 -11.82 11.74
CA GLN A 18 8.87 -13.12 11.05
C GLN A 18 7.99 -13.08 9.77
N TRP A 19 7.49 -11.92 9.33
CA TRP A 19 6.62 -11.85 8.13
C TRP A 19 7.34 -11.50 6.81
N LYS A 20 8.67 -11.34 6.82
CA LYS A 20 9.45 -10.81 5.67
C LYS A 20 9.95 -11.86 4.66
N LEU A 21 9.42 -13.09 4.65
CA LEU A 21 9.93 -14.18 3.78
C LEU A 21 8.89 -14.85 2.88
N ARG A 22 7.84 -14.12 2.45
CA ARG A 22 6.80 -14.66 1.55
C ARG A 22 6.59 -13.87 0.23
N PHE A 23 7.51 -12.98 -0.15
CA PHE A 23 7.35 -12.15 -1.35
C PHE A 23 8.38 -12.37 -2.48
N SER A 24 9.27 -13.37 -2.39
CA SER A 24 10.35 -13.56 -3.39
C SER A 24 9.99 -14.37 -4.65
N MET A 25 8.72 -14.62 -4.99
CA MET A 25 8.36 -15.52 -6.11
C MET A 25 7.30 -14.98 -7.07
N LEU A 26 7.42 -13.73 -7.51
CA LEU A 26 6.59 -13.17 -8.59
C LEU A 26 7.42 -12.37 -9.61
N ASN A 27 8.57 -12.90 -10.05
CA ASN A 27 9.20 -12.43 -11.30
C ASN A 27 8.60 -13.22 -12.47
N ARG A 28 7.44 -12.79 -12.97
CA ARG A 28 6.89 -13.24 -14.25
C ARG A 28 6.82 -12.05 -15.21
N SER A 29 7.88 -11.88 -16.00
CA SER A 29 7.90 -10.94 -17.13
C SER A 29 6.81 -11.32 -18.13
N LEU A 30 5.95 -10.36 -18.47
CA LEU A 30 5.10 -10.40 -19.65
C LEU A 30 5.27 -9.06 -20.38
N SER A 31 6.05 -9.09 -21.45
CA SER A 31 6.17 -7.97 -22.38
C SER A 31 4.88 -7.84 -23.19
N SER A 32 4.38 -6.62 -23.34
CA SER A 32 3.36 -6.27 -24.35
C SER A 32 3.69 -4.91 -24.96
N SER A 33 3.47 -4.77 -26.26
CA SER A 33 3.93 -3.66 -27.08
C SER A 33 2.78 -2.86 -27.71
N SER A 34 3.04 -1.56 -27.94
CA SER A 34 2.29 -0.55 -28.74
C SER A 34 1.01 0.01 -28.06
N SER A 35 0.66 1.30 -28.16
CA SER A 35 1.02 2.38 -29.10
C SER A 35 0.87 3.76 -28.44
N GLU A 36 1.49 4.78 -29.05
CA GLU A 36 1.61 6.17 -28.61
C GLU A 36 0.27 6.90 -28.38
N GLY A 37 0.11 7.37 -27.15
CA GLY A 37 -0.63 8.56 -26.76
C GLY A 37 0.16 9.20 -25.62
N ILE A 38 0.22 10.53 -25.57
CA ILE A 38 0.98 11.35 -24.60
C ILE A 38 1.10 10.66 -23.24
N ARG A 39 2.33 10.38 -22.77
CA ARG A 39 2.57 9.58 -21.56
C ARG A 39 2.11 10.32 -20.30
N GLU A 40 0.81 10.31 -20.02
CA GLU A 40 0.18 10.48 -18.70
C GLU A 40 0.49 9.29 -17.76
N GLY A 41 1.63 8.62 -17.98
CA GLY A 41 1.95 7.31 -17.45
C GLY A 41 3.04 7.32 -16.38
N GLU A 42 3.28 8.46 -15.73
CA GLU A 42 4.25 8.56 -14.64
C GLU A 42 3.62 9.01 -13.31
N LEU A 43 2.48 9.70 -13.36
CA LEU A 43 1.76 10.16 -12.18
C LEU A 43 0.47 9.36 -11.98
N LEU A 44 0.23 8.91 -10.75
CA LEU A 44 -1.06 8.34 -10.36
C LEU A 44 -2.14 9.40 -10.58
N GLN A 45 -3.05 9.15 -11.53
CA GLN A 45 -4.18 10.02 -11.78
C GLN A 45 -5.13 9.96 -10.57
N LEU A 46 -5.76 11.10 -10.24
CA LEU A 46 -6.67 11.20 -9.11
C LEU A 46 -7.83 10.19 -9.21
N ASP A 47 -8.38 10.01 -10.41
CA ASP A 47 -9.46 9.06 -10.69
C ASP A 47 -9.06 7.60 -10.40
N GLU A 48 -7.80 7.23 -10.68
CA GLU A 48 -7.29 5.89 -10.38
C GLU A 48 -7.15 5.70 -8.87
N VAL A 49 -6.62 6.71 -8.16
CA VAL A 49 -6.49 6.68 -6.69
C VAL A 49 -7.87 6.53 -6.04
N GLU A 50 -8.87 7.28 -6.48
CA GLU A 50 -10.24 7.16 -5.97
C GLU A 50 -10.84 5.79 -6.24
N THR A 51 -10.60 5.22 -7.43
CA THR A 51 -11.05 3.87 -7.79
C THR A 51 -10.42 2.82 -6.88
N ILE A 52 -9.11 2.88 -6.66
CA ILE A 52 -8.41 1.96 -5.76
C ILE A 52 -8.96 2.07 -4.33
N LEU A 53 -9.16 3.29 -3.83
CA LEU A 53 -9.70 3.54 -2.49
C LEU A 53 -11.14 3.02 -2.34
N ARG A 54 -11.95 3.09 -3.40
CA ARG A 54 -13.29 2.47 -3.44
C ARG A 54 -13.21 0.94 -3.45
N ASP A 55 -12.31 0.35 -4.22
CA ASP A 55 -12.14 -1.10 -4.32
C ASP A 55 -11.73 -1.73 -3.00
N VAL A 56 -10.79 -1.09 -2.29
CA VAL A 56 -10.38 -1.53 -0.94
C VAL A 56 -11.40 -1.17 0.15
N LYS A 57 -12.49 -0.47 -0.19
CA LYS A 57 -13.53 -0.01 0.73
C LYS A 57 -13.00 0.88 1.85
N ALA A 58 -12.17 1.86 1.51
CA ALA A 58 -11.75 2.89 2.43
C ALA A 58 -12.93 3.81 2.81
N ASP A 59 -12.99 4.23 4.06
CA ASP A 59 -14.05 5.13 4.57
C ASP A 59 -13.57 6.59 4.54
N ASN A 60 -14.50 7.55 4.48
CA ASN A 60 -14.20 8.99 4.57
C ASN A 60 -13.10 9.49 3.62
N VAL A 61 -13.15 9.09 2.35
CA VAL A 61 -12.23 9.59 1.34
C VAL A 61 -12.52 11.06 1.05
N LYS A 62 -11.52 11.93 1.23
CA LYS A 62 -11.58 13.35 0.92
C LYS A 62 -10.39 13.77 0.09
N VAL A 63 -10.66 14.49 -0.99
CA VAL A 63 -9.63 15.13 -1.81
C VAL A 63 -9.52 16.59 -1.43
N ILE A 64 -8.30 17.03 -1.15
CA ILE A 64 -7.96 18.40 -0.81
C ILE A 64 -7.04 18.92 -1.93
N PRO A 65 -7.51 19.85 -2.79
CA PRO A 65 -6.64 20.50 -3.75
C PRO A 65 -5.66 21.41 -3.00
N ILE A 66 -4.37 21.26 -3.28
CA ILE A 66 -3.33 22.09 -2.67
C ILE A 66 -3.11 23.31 -3.56
N PRO A 67 -2.96 24.52 -2.99
CA PRO A 67 -2.65 25.69 -3.77
C PRO A 67 -1.28 25.60 -4.44
N LYS A 68 -1.17 26.11 -5.68
CA LYS A 68 0.03 26.03 -6.53
C LYS A 68 1.31 26.68 -5.98
N HIS A 69 1.20 27.42 -4.88
CA HIS A 69 2.34 28.06 -4.20
C HIS A 69 3.06 27.13 -3.20
N CYS A 70 2.60 25.89 -3.05
CA CYS A 70 3.26 24.87 -2.25
C CYS A 70 3.79 23.74 -3.14
N HIS A 71 5.11 23.51 -3.13
CA HIS A 71 5.77 22.49 -3.95
C HIS A 71 5.68 21.05 -3.39
N PHE A 72 4.74 20.79 -2.46
CA PHE A 72 4.64 19.48 -1.81
C PHE A 72 3.85 18.46 -2.64
N ALA A 73 2.68 18.85 -3.14
CA ALA A 73 1.82 18.04 -4.00
C ALA A 73 0.74 18.93 -4.64
N ASP A 74 0.11 18.46 -5.72
CA ASP A 74 -1.04 19.12 -6.34
C ASP A 74 -2.37 18.79 -5.64
N PHE A 75 -2.51 17.53 -5.20
CA PHE A 75 -3.68 17.02 -4.49
C PHE A 75 -3.24 16.20 -3.29
N MET A 76 -3.95 16.35 -2.18
CA MET A 76 -3.84 15.50 -1.00
C MET A 76 -5.12 14.70 -0.82
N VAL A 77 -5.00 13.39 -0.75
CA VAL A 77 -6.13 12.49 -0.50
C VAL A 77 -6.02 11.94 0.92
N VAL A 78 -7.07 12.13 1.71
CA VAL A 78 -7.19 11.61 3.07
C VAL A 78 -8.24 10.52 3.07
N ALA A 79 -7.89 9.33 3.57
CA ALA A 79 -8.79 8.18 3.67
C ALA A 79 -8.67 7.55 5.06
N THR A 80 -9.79 7.02 5.58
CA THR A 80 -9.86 6.35 6.87
C THR A 80 -9.90 4.83 6.69
N GLY A 81 -9.03 4.12 7.41
CA GLY A 81 -9.09 2.67 7.52
C GLY A 81 -9.73 2.25 8.85
N ARG A 82 -10.64 1.28 8.79
CA ARG A 82 -11.30 0.66 9.96
C ARG A 82 -10.37 0.02 10.99
N SER A 83 -9.13 -0.32 10.62
CA SER A 83 -8.13 -0.91 11.51
C SER A 83 -6.71 -0.69 10.96
N ALA A 84 -5.70 -0.88 11.80
CA ALA A 84 -4.31 -0.80 11.35
C ALA A 84 -3.98 -1.79 10.22
N TRP A 85 -4.63 -2.97 10.20
CA TRP A 85 -4.47 -3.94 9.11
C TRP A 85 -5.13 -3.43 7.82
N HIS A 86 -6.31 -2.83 7.92
CA HIS A 86 -6.98 -2.25 6.77
C HIS A 86 -6.16 -1.10 6.15
N VAL A 87 -5.59 -0.21 6.97
CA VAL A 87 -4.70 0.87 6.50
C VAL A 87 -3.49 0.30 5.74
N ARG A 88 -2.91 -0.80 6.20
CA ARG A 88 -1.79 -1.46 5.51
C ARG A 88 -2.20 -1.98 4.13
N ASN A 89 -3.37 -2.58 4.01
CA ASN A 89 -3.87 -3.07 2.73
C ASN A 89 -4.13 -1.92 1.74
N ILE A 90 -4.72 -0.82 2.22
CA ILE A 90 -4.92 0.40 1.42
C ILE A 90 -3.57 0.88 0.87
N ALA A 91 -2.56 1.00 1.73
CA ALA A 91 -1.22 1.43 1.32
C ALA A 91 -0.60 0.46 0.30
N GLN A 92 -0.73 -0.85 0.50
CA GLN A 92 -0.22 -1.85 -0.43
C GLN A 92 -0.88 -1.78 -1.80
N ALA A 93 -2.19 -1.56 -1.87
CA ALA A 93 -2.91 -1.41 -3.14
C ALA A 93 -2.39 -0.20 -3.93
N LEU A 94 -2.13 0.92 -3.25
CA LEU A 94 -1.56 2.12 -3.85
C LEU A 94 -0.10 1.91 -4.29
N ILE A 95 0.74 1.29 -3.45
CA ILE A 95 2.15 0.99 -3.80
C ILE A 95 2.24 0.04 -4.99
N TYR A 96 1.36 -0.97 -5.07
CA TYR A 96 1.35 -1.89 -6.21
C TYR A 96 1.15 -1.16 -7.53
N LYS A 97 0.26 -0.17 -7.53
CA LYS A 97 -0.04 0.66 -8.70
C LYS A 97 1.09 1.63 -9.04
N ALA A 98 1.59 2.35 -8.04
CA ALA A 98 2.76 3.24 -8.21
C ALA A 98 4.01 2.47 -8.67
N GLY A 99 4.27 1.29 -8.08
CA GLY A 99 5.40 0.44 -8.40
C GLY A 99 5.32 -0.14 -9.81
N SER A 100 4.11 -0.55 -10.24
CA SER A 100 3.86 -1.01 -11.61
C SER A 100 4.17 0.09 -12.64
N ILE A 101 3.81 1.34 -12.33
CA ILE A 101 4.13 2.51 -13.15
C ILE A 101 5.65 2.72 -13.23
N SER A 102 6.37 2.64 -12.10
CA SER A 102 7.83 2.84 -12.07
C SER A 102 8.65 1.75 -12.77
N SER A 103 8.13 0.52 -12.88
CA SER A 103 8.84 -0.60 -13.54
C SER A 103 8.69 -0.63 -15.07
N CYS A 104 7.84 0.22 -15.62
CA CYS A 104 7.60 0.34 -17.07
C CYS A 104 8.32 1.55 -17.71
N CYS A 105 9.18 2.23 -16.96
CA CYS A 105 10.02 3.34 -17.42
C CYS A 105 11.50 2.92 -17.51
#